data_AF-A0A5N3WUT7-F1
#
_entry.id   AF-A0A5N3WUT7-F1
#
_cell.length_a   1.000
_cell.length_b   1.000
_cell.length_c   1.000
_cell.angle_alpha   90.00
_cell.angle_beta   90.00
_cell.angle_gamma   90.00
#
_symmetry.space_group_name_H-M   'P 1'
#
loop_
_entity.id
_entity.type
_entity.pdbx_description
1 polymer ?
#
loop_
_entity_poly.entity_id
_entity_poly.type
_entity_poly.pdbx_seq_one_letter_code
_entity_poly.pdbx_strand_id
1 'polypeptide(L)' 'MVLYIVLLPAAGLLQLQDVKKTCCEFLESQLHPVNCLGIRAFADMHACTDLLNKANTYAVLNFKEKRKRI' A
#
# COMPACT_ATOMS: atom_id res chain seq x y z
N MET A 1 7.10 11.24 -1.49
CA MET A 1 5.69 10.90 -1.77
C MET A 1 5.19 11.44 -3.12
N VAL A 2 5.72 12.58 -3.59
CA VAL A 2 5.43 13.15 -4.94
C VAL A 2 6.00 12.31 -6.10
N LEU A 3 6.91 11.36 -5.84
CA LEU A 3 7.53 10.56 -6.90
C LEU A 3 6.63 9.46 -7.50
N TYR A 4 5.58 9.02 -6.78
CA TYR A 4 4.78 7.85 -7.20
C TYR A 4 3.58 8.21 -8.10
N ILE A 5 3.12 9.46 -8.05
CA ILE A 5 2.00 9.94 -8.89
C ILE A 5 2.36 10.04 -10.38
N VAL A 6 3.65 10.13 -10.72
CA VAL A 6 4.10 10.21 -12.13
C VAL A 6 4.18 8.84 -12.80
N LEU A 7 4.34 7.75 -12.04
CA LEU A 7 4.47 6.41 -12.62
C LEU A 7 3.11 5.79 -13.01
N LEU A 8 2.05 6.15 -12.30
CA LEU A 8 0.69 5.64 -12.52
C LEU A 8 0.09 5.96 -13.90
N PRO A 9 0.20 7.18 -14.47
CA PRO A 9 -0.33 7.44 -15.80
C PRO A 9 0.43 6.72 -16.92
N ALA A 10 1.73 6.44 -16.75
CA ALA A 10 2.51 5.69 -17.73
C ALA A 10 2.12 4.20 -17.78
N ALA A 11 1.75 3.62 -16.63
CA ALA A 11 1.23 2.26 -16.54
C ALA A 11 -0.16 2.10 -17.19
N GLY A 12 -0.94 3.20 -17.28
CA GLY A 12 -2.25 3.27 -17.91
C GLY A 12 -2.32 2.74 -19.34
N LEU A 13 -1.22 2.77 -20.09
CA LEU A 13 -1.18 2.41 -21.51
C LEU A 13 -0.90 0.92 -21.81
N LEU A 14 -0.48 0.09 -20.84
CA LEU A 14 0.21 -1.19 -21.13
C LEU A 14 -0.42 -2.48 -20.56
N GLN A 15 -1.75 -2.57 -20.37
CA GLN A 15 -2.42 -3.77 -19.82
C GLN A 15 -1.94 -4.13 -18.37
N LEU A 16 -2.37 -3.27 -17.45
CA LEU A 16 -2.08 -3.12 -16.01
C LEU A 16 -2.08 -4.31 -15.03
N GLN A 17 -2.24 -5.58 -15.42
CA GLN A 17 -2.26 -6.67 -14.43
C GLN A 17 -0.88 -6.95 -13.84
N ASP A 18 0.16 -7.04 -14.67
CA ASP A 18 1.53 -7.26 -14.21
C ASP A 18 2.07 -6.06 -13.41
N VAL A 19 1.75 -4.84 -13.85
CA VAL A 19 2.18 -3.63 -13.14
C VAL A 19 1.48 -3.48 -11.78
N LYS A 20 0.20 -3.86 -11.68
CA LYS A 20 -0.54 -3.91 -10.42
C LYS A 20 0.14 -4.85 -9.43
N LYS A 21 0.55 -6.04 -9.89
CA LYS A 21 1.27 -7.02 -9.06
C LYS A 21 2.62 -6.48 -8.57
N THR A 22 3.45 -5.97 -9.47
CA THR A 22 4.77 -5.42 -9.11
C THR A 22 4.64 -4.20 -8.19
N CYS A 23 3.64 -3.34 -8.38
CA CYS A 23 3.36 -2.24 -7.44
C CYS A 23 2.95 -2.76 -6.07
N CYS A 24 2.13 -3.81 -6.00
CA CYS A 24 1.74 -4.38 -4.71
C CYS A 24 2.94 -4.97 -3.97
N GLU A 25 3.80 -5.71 -4.66
CA GLU A 25 5.03 -6.27 -4.09
C GLU A 25 5.98 -5.15 -3.61
N PHE A 26 6.15 -4.09 -4.39
CA PHE A 26 6.94 -2.93 -3.99
C PHE A 26 6.35 -2.21 -2.77
N LEU A 27 5.05 -1.92 -2.76
CA LEU A 27 4.38 -1.25 -1.66
C LEU A 27 4.39 -2.09 -0.38
N GLU A 28 4.32 -3.42 -0.50
CA GLU A 28 4.49 -4.33 0.62
C GLU A 28 5.91 -4.25 1.20
N SER A 29 6.95 -4.18 0.36
CA SER A 29 8.33 -4.00 0.84
C SER A 29 8.58 -2.65 1.52
N GLN A 30 7.74 -1.64 1.24
CA GLN A 30 7.85 -0.28 1.76
C GLN A 30 6.85 0.01 2.88
N LEU A 31 6.24 -1.03 3.46
CA LEU A 31 5.23 -0.88 4.50
C LEU A 31 5.83 -0.28 5.79
N HIS A 32 5.39 0.91 6.15
CA HIS A 32 5.92 1.69 7.27
C HIS A 32 4.77 2.32 8.07
N PRO A 33 4.90 2.52 9.39
CA PRO A 33 3.81 3.09 10.21
C PRO A 33 3.33 4.48 9.77
N VAL A 34 4.15 5.22 9.02
CA VAL A 34 3.80 6.56 8.50
C VAL A 34 3.02 6.49 7.18
N ASN A 35 3.22 5.44 6.37
CA ASN A 35 2.62 5.32 5.04
C ASN A 35 1.57 4.19 4.92
N CYS A 36 1.41 3.36 5.96
CA CYS A 36 0.53 2.19 5.95
C CYS A 36 -0.94 2.54 5.65
N LEU A 37 -1.42 3.71 6.07
CA LEU A 37 -2.78 4.18 5.75
C LEU A 37 -2.94 4.54 4.28
N GLY A 38 -1.92 5.17 3.67
CA GLY A 38 -1.90 5.48 2.25
C GLY A 38 -1.84 4.22 1.39
N ILE A 39 -1.02 3.24 1.79
CA ILE A 39 -0.93 1.93 1.13
C ILE A 39 -2.26 1.17 1.25
N ARG A 40 -2.93 1.24 2.41
CA ARG A 40 -4.26 0.65 2.61
C ARG A 40 -5.29 1.27 1.66
N ALA A 41 -5.33 2.60 1.57
CA ALA A 41 -6.26 3.30 0.69
C ALA A 41 -6.02 2.98 -0.80
N PHE A 42 -4.75 2.87 -1.20
CA PHE A 42 -4.38 2.42 -2.54
C PHE A 42 -4.84 0.99 -2.81
N ALA A 43 -4.59 0.07 -1.87
CA ALA A 43 -5.00 -1.33 -2.01
C ALA A 43 -6.51 -1.49 -2.10
N ASP A 44 -7.27 -0.68 -1.37
CA ASP A 44 -8.73 -0.63 -1.41
C ASP A 44 -9.24 -0.13 -2.77
N MET A 45 -8.70 1.00 -3.24
CA MET A 45 -9.07 1.62 -4.52
C MET A 45 -8.79 0.72 -5.74
N HIS A 46 -7.74 -0.10 -5.69
CA HIS A 46 -7.35 -1.00 -6.78
C HIS A 46 -7.81 -2.45 -6.60
N ALA A 47 -8.63 -2.74 -5.58
CA ALA A 47 -9.06 -4.10 -5.23
C ALA A 47 -7.88 -5.08 -5.14
N CYS A 48 -6.83 -4.67 -4.44
CA CYS A 48 -5.66 -5.49 -4.09
C CYS A 48 -5.87 -6.08 -2.69
N THR A 49 -6.68 -7.12 -2.57
CA THR A 49 -7.07 -7.71 -1.28
C THR A 49 -5.89 -8.22 -0.44
N ASP A 50 -4.87 -8.82 -1.07
CA ASP A 50 -3.65 -9.26 -0.38
C ASP A 50 -2.89 -8.09 0.27
N LEU A 51 -2.62 -7.04 -0.50
CA LEU A 51 -1.94 -5.85 0.00
C LEU A 51 -2.78 -5.13 1.07
N LEU A 52 -4.10 -5.09 0.87
CA LEU A 52 -5.04 -4.50 1.81
C LEU A 52 -4.98 -5.21 3.17
N ASN A 53 -5.02 -6.53 3.18
CA ASN A 53 -4.93 -7.34 4.40
C ASN A 53 -3.59 -7.16 5.12
N LYS A 54 -2.48 -7.13 4.39
CA LYS A 54 -1.14 -6.91 4.96
C LYS A 54 -1.01 -5.51 5.54
N ALA A 55 -1.42 -4.48 4.79
CA ALA A 55 -1.40 -3.10 5.26
C ALA A 55 -2.32 -2.88 6.48
N ASN A 56 -3.50 -3.50 6.49
CA ASN A 56 -4.44 -3.41 7.60
C ASN A 56 -3.91 -4.11 8.87
N THR A 57 -3.35 -5.32 8.73
CA THR A 57 -2.74 -6.06 9.85
C THR A 57 -1.58 -5.27 10.46
N TYR A 58 -0.72 -4.72 9.60
CA TYR A 58 0.41 -3.89 10.03
C TYR A 58 -0.03 -2.60 10.73
N ALA A 59 -1.08 -1.95 10.21
CA ALA A 59 -1.68 -0.78 10.86
C ALA A 59 -2.23 -1.14 12.25
N VAL A 60 -3.03 -2.21 12.36
CA VAL A 60 -3.61 -2.65 13.64
C VAL A 60 -2.54 -3.02 14.66
N LEU A 61 -1.45 -3.69 14.25
CA LEU A 61 -0.33 -4.03 15.13
C LEU A 61 0.39 -2.77 15.62
N ASN A 62 0.75 -1.85 14.73
CA ASN A 62 1.40 -0.59 15.12
C ASN A 62 0.50 0.29 16.01
N PHE A 63 -0.79 0.39 15.70
CA PHE A 63 -1.74 1.14 16.53
C PHE A 63 -1.98 0.46 17.89
N LYS A 64 -1.98 -0.87 17.98
CA LYS A 64 -2.03 -1.59 19.27
C LYS A 64 -0.76 -1.37 20.09
N GLU A 65 0.41 -1.37 19.46
CA GLU A 65 1.69 -1.12 20.12
C GLU A 65 1.76 0.30 20.68
N LYS A 66 1.35 1.31 19.89
CA LYS A 66 1.36 2.71 20.33
C LYS A 66 0.33 3.03 21.43
N ARG A 67 -0.70 2.20 21.61
CA ARG A 67 -1.72 2.37 22.67
C ARG A 67 -1.31 1.80 24.03
N LYS A 68 -0.27 0.95 24.09
CA LYS A 68 0.23 0.37 25.36
C LYS A 68 1.25 1.27 26.10
N ARG A 69 1.59 2.44 25.56
CA ARG A 69 2.54 3.40 26.16
C ARG A 69 1.87 4.69 26.66
N ILE A 70 0.58 4.65 26.97
CA ILE A 70 -0.14 5.71 27.70
C ILE A 70 -0.60 5.14 29.02
#